data_AF-A0A653PC55-F1
#
_entry.id   AF-A0A653PC55-F1
#
_cell.length_a   1.000
_cell.length_b   1.000
_cell.length_c   1.000
_cell.angle_alpha   90.00
_cell.angle_beta   90.00
_cell.angle_gamma   90.00
#
_symmetry.space_group_name_H-M   'P 1'
#
loop_
_entity.id
_entity.type
_entity.pdbx_description
1 polymer ?
#
loop_
_entity_poly.entity_id
_entity_poly.type
_entity_poly.pdbx_seq_one_letter_code
_entity_poly.pdbx_strand_id
1 'polypeptide(L)'
;MKSIREIFKNKDYLLDEPEVVELMDYCEALQDEIVEFKFQQAKNKELAMLDMLKEVLKGCNAIEKEQMEHERFGYEAPNYQATISNLKSYILERCRDEKIYL
;
A
#
# COMPACT_ATOMS: atom_id res chain seq x y z
N MET A 1 -7.63 21.52 2.96
CA MET A 1 -7.85 22.29 4.21
C MET A 1 -8.04 23.74 3.82
N LYS A 2 -8.81 24.52 4.59
CA LYS A 2 -8.84 25.98 4.43
C LYS A 2 -7.46 26.53 4.80
N SER A 3 -6.97 27.53 4.07
CA SER A 3 -5.71 28.19 4.44
C SER A 3 -5.88 28.95 5.75
N ILE A 4 -4.79 29.16 6.48
CA ILE A 4 -4.79 29.93 7.73
C ILE A 4 -5.41 31.34 7.50
N ARG A 5 -5.10 31.96 6.36
CA ARG A 5 -5.68 33.25 5.94
C ARG A 5 -7.18 33.18 5.68
N GLU A 6 -7.71 32.04 5.27
CA GLU A 6 -9.16 31.83 5.12
C GLU A 6 -9.86 31.58 6.46
N ILE A 7 -9.15 31.01 7.44
CA ILE A 7 -9.66 30.77 8.79
C ILE A 7 -9.75 32.10 9.56
N PHE A 8 -8.74 32.95 9.44
CA PHE A 8 -8.65 34.21 10.18
C PHE A 8 -9.10 35.45 9.40
N LYS A 9 -9.63 35.30 8.17
CA LYS A 9 -10.02 36.38 7.24
C LYS A 9 -10.78 37.59 7.81
N ASN A 10 -11.54 37.39 8.89
CA ASN A 10 -12.34 38.45 9.54
C ASN A 10 -11.76 38.91 10.90
N LYS A 11 -10.63 38.34 11.31
CA LYS A 11 -9.97 38.50 12.62
C LYS A 11 -8.44 38.36 12.48
N ASP A 12 -7.85 39.09 11.53
CA ASP A 12 -6.42 39.01 11.23
C ASP A 12 -5.53 39.39 12.45
N TYR A 13 -6.03 40.22 13.37
CA TYR A 13 -5.31 40.58 14.60
C TYR A 13 -4.95 39.38 15.48
N LEU A 14 -5.67 38.26 15.36
CA LEU A 14 -5.36 37.03 16.10
C LEU A 14 -4.11 36.34 15.56
N LEU A 15 -3.66 36.64 14.35
CA LEU A 15 -2.44 36.05 13.77
C LEU A 15 -1.17 36.57 14.44
N ASP A 16 -1.25 37.73 15.11
CA ASP A 16 -0.14 38.33 15.84
C ASP A 16 -0.07 37.84 17.30
N GLU A 17 -1.10 37.12 17.78
CA GLU A 17 -1.13 36.58 19.14
C GLU A 17 -0.12 35.43 19.26
N PRO A 18 0.75 35.45 20.29
CA PRO A 18 1.84 34.48 20.41
C PRO A 18 1.37 33.04 20.49
N GLU A 19 0.22 32.77 21.13
CA GLU A 19 -0.38 31.43 21.20
C GLU A 19 -0.89 30.95 19.84
N VAL A 20 -1.34 31.86 18.98
CA VAL A 20 -1.80 31.52 17.63
C VAL A 20 -0.61 31.24 16.72
N VAL A 21 0.47 32.01 16.86
CA VAL A 21 1.74 31.73 16.17
C VAL A 21 2.29 30.36 16.57
N GLU A 22 2.35 30.05 17.87
CA GLU A 22 2.82 28.76 18.36
C GLU A 22 1.94 27.60 17.85
N LEU A 23 0.62 27.78 17.82
CA LEU A 23 -0.31 26.79 17.28
C LEU A 23 -0.11 26.59 15.77
N MET A 24 0.17 27.66 15.02
CA MET A 24 0.44 27.58 13.59
C MET A 24 1.72 26.80 13.31
N ASP A 25 2.79 27.11 14.02
CA ASP A 25 4.09 26.42 13.88
C ASP A 25 3.94 24.92 14.20
N TYR A 26 3.21 24.59 15.27
CA TYR A 26 2.90 23.20 15.61
C TYR A 26 2.07 22.49 14.54
N CYS A 27 1.08 23.17 13.97
CA CYS A 27 0.25 22.61 12.90
C CYS A 27 1.04 22.39 11.61
N GLU A 28 1.97 23.28 11.26
CA GLU A 28 2.85 23.12 10.08
C GLU A 28 3.82 21.94 10.28
N ALA A 29 4.47 21.85 11.43
CA ALA A 29 5.34 20.73 11.75
C ALA A 29 4.60 19.38 11.67
N LEU A 30 3.39 19.31 12.22
CA LEU A 30 2.54 18.12 12.09
C LEU A 30 2.16 17.81 10.64
N GLN A 31 1.90 18.82 9.81
CA GLN A 31 1.57 18.60 8.40
C GLN A 31 2.75 18.00 7.64
N ASP A 32 3.97 18.51 7.85
CA ASP A 32 5.18 17.98 7.24
C ASP A 32 5.43 16.52 7.65
N GLU A 33 5.32 16.21 8.95
CA GLU A 33 5.43 14.84 9.45
C GLU A 33 4.38 13.91 8.81
N ILE A 34 3.13 14.38 8.66
CA ILE A 34 2.06 13.61 8.02
C ILE A 34 2.38 13.35 6.54
N VAL A 35 2.92 14.33 5.82
CA VAL A 35 3.30 14.19 4.41
C VAL A 35 4.43 13.17 4.27
N GLU A 36 5.47 13.29 5.09
CA GLU A 36 6.59 12.34 5.08
C GLU A 36 6.12 10.93 5.45
N PHE A 37 5.30 10.79 6.48
CA PHE A 37 4.71 9.50 6.88
C PHE A 37 3.88 8.87 5.76
N LYS A 38 3.05 9.67 5.06
CA LYS A 38 2.27 9.19 3.90
C LYS A 38 3.18 8.75 2.75
N PHE A 39 4.25 9.48 2.49
CA PHE A 39 5.23 9.13 1.45
C PHE A 39 5.95 7.82 1.77
N GLN A 40 6.43 7.67 3.02
CA GLN A 40 7.05 6.43 3.49
C GLN A 40 6.07 5.25 3.42
N GLN A 41 4.81 5.46 3.83
CA GLN A 41 3.77 4.44 3.75
C GLN A 41 3.48 4.03 2.29
N ALA A 42 3.38 5.00 1.36
CA ALA A 42 3.16 4.72 -0.05
C ALA A 42 4.32 3.90 -0.64
N LYS A 43 5.57 4.28 -0.36
CA LYS A 43 6.76 3.55 -0.79
C LYS A 43 6.79 2.11 -0.24
N ASN A 44 6.34 1.91 1.00
CA ASN A 44 6.27 0.58 1.60
C ASN A 44 5.23 -0.30 0.86
N LYS A 45 4.05 0.25 0.54
CA LYS A 45 3.02 -0.46 -0.22
C LYS A 45 3.47 -0.83 -1.63
N GLU A 46 4.19 0.06 -2.33
CA GLU A 46 4.74 -0.25 -3.66
C GLU A 46 5.71 -1.44 -3.62
N LEU A 47 6.61 -1.46 -2.63
CA LEU A 47 7.53 -2.59 -2.44
C LEU A 47 6.79 -3.89 -2.11
N ALA A 48 5.80 -3.84 -1.23
CA ALA A 48 4.97 -4.99 -0.89
C ALA A 48 4.20 -5.53 -2.11
N MET A 49 3.64 -4.65 -2.95
CA MET A 49 2.98 -5.05 -4.19
C MET A 49 3.96 -5.69 -5.18
N LEU A 50 5.17 -5.12 -5.33
CA LEU A 50 6.19 -5.69 -6.20
C LEU A 50 6.58 -7.11 -5.76
N ASP A 51 6.77 -7.33 -4.47
CA ASP A 51 7.12 -8.65 -3.94
C ASP A 51 5.97 -9.64 -4.08
N MET A 52 4.72 -9.20 -3.86
CA MET A 52 3.54 -10.01 -4.11
C MET A 52 3.49 -10.47 -5.59
N LEU A 53 3.71 -9.57 -6.55
CA LEU A 53 3.72 -9.89 -7.98
C LEU A 53 4.83 -10.88 -8.36
N LYS A 54 6.03 -10.74 -7.78
CA LYS A 54 7.13 -11.70 -8.00
C LYS A 54 6.76 -13.11 -7.52
N GLU A 55 6.14 -13.23 -6.35
CA GLU A 55 5.71 -14.54 -5.82
C GLU A 55 4.59 -15.15 -6.67
N VAL A 56 3.64 -14.34 -7.15
CA VAL A 56 2.60 -14.80 -8.09
C VAL A 56 3.24 -15.35 -9.37
N LEU A 57 4.19 -14.62 -9.98
CA LEU A 57 4.89 -15.07 -11.18
C LEU A 57 5.66 -16.37 -10.95
N LYS A 58 6.33 -16.50 -9.80
CA LYS A 58 7.04 -17.73 -9.42
C LYS A 58 6.07 -18.92 -9.30
N GLY A 59 4.90 -18.71 -8.70
CA GLY A 59 3.84 -19.72 -8.63
C GLY A 59 3.34 -20.15 -10.02
N CYS A 60 3.08 -19.20 -10.92
CA CYS A 60 2.69 -19.49 -12.30
C CYS A 60 3.76 -20.32 -13.03
N ASN A 61 5.02 -19.92 -12.94
CA ASN A 61 6.13 -20.64 -13.58
C ASN A 61 6.29 -22.08 -13.05
N ALA A 62 6.04 -22.29 -11.76
CA ALA A 62 6.08 -23.63 -11.17
C ALA A 62 4.98 -24.53 -11.74
N ILE A 63 3.77 -24.00 -11.90
CA ILE A 63 2.62 -24.74 -12.45
C ILE A 63 2.81 -25.03 -13.94
N GLU A 64 3.33 -24.08 -14.70
CA GLU A 64 3.69 -24.32 -16.10
C GLU A 64 4.74 -25.43 -16.23
N LYS A 65 5.70 -25.47 -15.30
CA LYS A 65 6.70 -26.55 -15.26
C LYS A 65 6.07 -27.91 -14.95
N GLU A 66 5.21 -27.98 -13.94
CA GLU A 66 4.48 -29.21 -13.61
C GLU A 66 3.62 -29.69 -14.79
N GLN A 67 2.97 -28.77 -15.52
CA GLN A 67 2.21 -29.10 -16.72
C GLN A 67 3.11 -29.65 -17.84
N MET A 68 4.25 -29.01 -18.10
CA MET A 68 5.21 -29.53 -19.08
C MET A 68 5.74 -30.92 -18.69
N GLU A 69 5.96 -31.15 -17.41
CA GLU A 69 6.41 -32.43 -16.86
C GLU A 69 5.34 -33.51 -16.99
N HIS A 70 4.07 -33.17 -16.75
CA HIS A 70 2.92 -34.03 -17.04
C HIS A 70 2.87 -34.41 -18.53
N GLU A 71 2.93 -33.43 -19.44
CA GLU A 71 2.85 -33.67 -20.88
C GLU A 71 4.01 -34.50 -21.44
N ARG A 72 5.23 -34.29 -20.92
CA ARG A 72 6.44 -34.95 -21.42
C ARG A 72 6.67 -36.34 -20.85
N PHE A 73 6.33 -36.53 -19.58
CA PHE A 73 6.72 -37.72 -18.82
C PHE A 73 5.53 -38.50 -18.25
N GLY A 74 4.31 -37.99 -18.39
CA GLY A 74 3.11 -38.63 -17.85
C GLY A 74 3.01 -38.57 -16.33
N TYR A 75 3.67 -37.60 -15.69
CA TYR A 75 3.52 -37.36 -14.24
C TYR A 75 2.09 -36.93 -13.89
N GLU A 76 1.80 -36.74 -12.61
CA GLU A 76 0.47 -36.26 -12.20
C GLU A 76 0.21 -34.84 -12.75
N ALA A 77 -1.01 -34.61 -13.23
CA ALA A 77 -1.38 -33.30 -13.75
C ALA A 77 -1.49 -32.28 -12.60
N PRO A 78 -1.14 -31.00 -12.83
CA PRO A 78 -1.31 -29.95 -11.82
C PRO A 78 -2.78 -29.82 -11.39
N ASN A 79 -3.02 -29.65 -10.10
CA ASN A 79 -4.36 -29.35 -9.60
C ASN A 79 -4.68 -27.85 -9.76
N TYR A 80 -5.05 -27.45 -10.98
CA TYR A 80 -5.35 -26.06 -11.32
C TYR A 80 -6.39 -25.41 -10.41
N GLN A 81 -7.43 -26.15 -10.01
CA GLN A 81 -8.48 -25.63 -9.15
C GLN A 81 -7.94 -25.28 -7.76
N ALA A 82 -7.15 -26.17 -7.17
CA ALA A 82 -6.49 -25.93 -5.88
C ALA A 82 -5.49 -24.78 -5.98
N THR A 83 -4.67 -24.77 -7.04
CA THR A 83 -3.69 -23.70 -7.30
C THR A 83 -4.33 -22.33 -7.41
N ILE A 84 -5.41 -22.18 -8.20
CA ILE A 84 -6.13 -20.91 -8.33
C ILE A 84 -6.73 -20.49 -6.99
N SER A 85 -7.27 -21.44 -6.23
CA SER A 85 -7.85 -21.16 -4.90
C SER A 85 -6.77 -20.68 -3.93
N ASN A 86 -5.61 -21.33 -3.91
CA ASN A 86 -4.47 -20.94 -3.08
C ASN A 86 -3.92 -19.56 -3.47
N LEU A 87 -3.82 -19.28 -4.78
CA LEU A 87 -3.37 -17.98 -5.28
C LEU A 87 -4.31 -16.85 -4.85
N LYS A 88 -5.63 -17.07 -4.94
CA LYS A 88 -6.63 -16.10 -4.49
C LYS A 88 -6.51 -15.84 -2.98
N SER A 89 -6.36 -16.89 -2.18
CA SER A 89 -6.17 -16.76 -0.73
C SER A 89 -4.90 -15.98 -0.40
N TYR A 90 -3.77 -16.31 -1.05
CA TYR A 90 -2.51 -15.60 -0.88
C TYR A 90 -2.62 -14.10 -1.18
N ILE A 91 -3.24 -13.74 -2.31
CA ILE A 91 -3.43 -12.33 -2.69
C ILE A 91 -4.31 -11.62 -1.65
N LEU A 92 -5.43 -12.22 -1.24
CA LEU A 92 -6.35 -11.60 -0.28
C LEU A 92 -5.71 -11.43 1.11
N GLU A 93 -4.94 -12.41 1.58
CA GLU A 93 -4.21 -12.34 2.85
C GLU A 93 -3.13 -11.25 2.80
N ARG A 94 -2.31 -11.23 1.76
CA ARG A 94 -1.30 -10.19 1.57
C ARG A 94 -1.91 -8.79 1.46
N CYS A 95 -3.02 -8.65 0.74
CA CYS A 95 -3.73 -7.38 0.67
C CYS A 95 -4.25 -6.93 2.04
N ARG A 96 -4.73 -7.85 2.88
CA ARG A 96 -5.14 -7.55 4.25
C ARG A 96 -3.96 -7.07 5.10
N ASP A 97 -2.85 -7.80 5.09
CA ASP A 97 -1.66 -7.49 5.90
C ASP A 97 -1.07 -6.12 5.54
N GLU A 98 -1.00 -5.81 4.25
CA GLU A 98 -0.43 -4.57 3.72
C GLU A 98 -1.44 -3.40 3.66
N LYS A 99 -2.68 -3.62 4.12
CA LYS A 99 -3.80 -2.67 4.07
C LYS A 99 -3.99 -2.12 2.64
N ILE A 100 -3.95 -3.03 1.68
CA ILE A 100 -4.30 -2.83 0.28
C ILE A 100 -5.76 -3.28 0.13
N TYR A 101 -6.64 -2.36 -0.21
CA TYR A 101 -8.05 -2.66 -0.44
C TYR A 101 -8.24 -2.89 -1.94
N LEU A 102 -8.60 -4.13 -2.30
CA LEU A 102 -8.90 -4.56 -3.68
C LEU A 102 -10.33 -4.19 -4.09
#